data_AF-A0A1B9I8Q0-F1
#
_entry.id   AF-A0A1B9I8Q0-F1
#
_cell.length_a   1.000
_cell.length_b   1.000
_cell.length_c   1.000
_cell.angle_alpha   90.00
_cell.angle_beta   90.00
_cell.angle_gamma   90.00
#
_symmetry.space_group_name_H-M   'P 1'
#
loop_
_entity.id
_entity.type
_entity.pdbx_description
1 polymer ?
#
loop_
_entity_poly.entity_id
_entity_poly.type
_entity_poly.pdbx_seq_one_letter_code
_entity_poly.pdbx_strand_id
1 'polypeptide(L)'
;MDDEMDNYSSDSYGSSYYSYYHRSVTPPTPVRAPPVTNYDIKFVQGPGSSRGKCIDLAFILDCTGSMQKYINSVRDHITGICEMIRGEEGLNGPDDVKVAVVNYRDHPPQDSTYVYRHHPFTSDIPKVHEYLKGLTASGGGDGPEAVTAGMAATLTELEWRREAAKMVVLIADAPPHGIGEGGDQIKGGDPDGHDPLVIARTMAQNGITFFMVACEDTLSGYSHAVDFFQAICNMTSGVMLPLTTADLLATTIVGSVLENMDMERLIAEIGVEVAQRIRQKGETMESVEEVAQELHERLLLRNEQTKQVYLPEVYAPHENAKKNVSTWMNSPYIADAVPQILHVPGKRLTEKFRRQHYSAGTGYGYGRLPPRKPVPVPTIKSEKDIEVPPTPASMESSKPTSPASPARKIISDFKAFGATSPDKSAGSPLSVFGAPMLPTGPGGGMFGTAGKTPLVNGGMRGNFGDDDDDDEDDDESGTRLKRDNISLDQARRIATQAVFRAGRF
;
A
#
# COMPACT_ATOMS: atom_id res chain seq x y z
N MET A 1 -60.59 70.32 -47.30
CA MET A 1 -61.33 69.33 -48.10
C MET A 1 -60.32 68.26 -48.42
N ASP A 2 -60.20 67.35 -47.45
CA ASP A 2 -60.24 65.88 -47.61
C ASP A 2 -59.14 65.27 -48.51
N ASP A 3 -58.28 64.34 -48.10
CA ASP A 3 -58.35 63.37 -47.00
C ASP A 3 -56.95 62.98 -46.49
N GLU A 4 -56.91 62.67 -45.19
CA GLU A 4 -55.89 61.90 -44.48
C GLU A 4 -55.86 60.44 -44.94
N MET A 5 -54.67 59.81 -44.95
CA MET A 5 -54.38 58.52 -44.28
C MET A 5 -53.03 57.94 -44.75
N ASP A 6 -52.08 57.95 -43.80
CA ASP A 6 -51.11 56.91 -43.47
C ASP A 6 -50.13 56.36 -44.54
N ASN A 7 -48.83 56.70 -44.40
CA ASN A 7 -47.88 55.84 -43.68
C ASN A 7 -46.51 56.56 -43.53
N TYR A 8 -46.05 56.71 -42.29
CA TYR A 8 -44.81 57.42 -41.95
C TYR A 8 -43.58 56.52 -42.18
N SER A 9 -42.62 57.07 -42.94
CA SER A 9 -41.16 57.11 -42.71
C SER A 9 -40.53 56.04 -41.79
N SER A 10 -39.49 55.35 -42.27
CA SER A 10 -38.10 55.78 -42.01
C SER A 10 -37.10 54.78 -42.58
N ASP A 11 -36.04 55.35 -43.14
CA ASP A 11 -34.87 54.70 -43.71
C ASP A 11 -34.26 53.59 -42.84
N SER A 12 -34.12 52.39 -43.40
CA SER A 12 -33.24 51.37 -42.84
C SER A 12 -31.86 51.50 -43.49
N TYR A 13 -30.94 52.10 -42.74
CA TYR A 13 -29.49 51.99 -42.96
C TYR A 13 -29.11 50.50 -43.13
N GLY A 14 -28.59 50.16 -44.30
CA GLY A 14 -27.98 48.86 -44.55
C GLY A 14 -26.75 48.67 -43.66
N SER A 15 -26.94 48.01 -42.52
CA SER A 15 -25.84 47.54 -41.67
C SER A 15 -25.28 46.26 -42.28
N SER A 16 -24.06 46.35 -42.82
CA SER A 16 -23.27 45.17 -43.22
C SER A 16 -22.91 44.37 -41.97
N TYR A 17 -23.73 43.36 -41.64
CA TYR A 17 -23.31 42.32 -40.70
C TYR A 17 -22.21 41.49 -41.37
N TYR A 18 -20.96 41.86 -41.11
CA TYR A 18 -19.83 40.96 -41.27
C TYR A 18 -20.05 39.76 -40.34
N SER A 19 -20.45 38.62 -40.89
CA SER A 19 -20.37 37.35 -40.17
C SER A 19 -18.90 36.95 -40.07
N TYR A 20 -18.26 37.32 -38.96
CA TYR A 20 -17.04 36.66 -38.55
C TYR A 20 -17.40 35.21 -38.20
N TYR A 21 -17.22 34.31 -39.17
CA TYR A 21 -17.03 32.90 -38.88
C TYR A 21 -15.79 32.78 -38.00
N HIS A 22 -15.96 32.80 -36.68
CA HIS A 22 -14.98 32.22 -35.78
C HIS A 22 -14.95 30.73 -36.09
N ARG A 23 -14.04 30.35 -36.99
CA ARG A 23 -13.54 28.99 -37.08
C ARG A 23 -13.05 28.67 -35.68
N SER A 24 -13.76 27.80 -34.97
CA SER A 24 -13.30 27.23 -33.71
C SER A 24 -11.99 26.52 -34.03
N VAL A 25 -10.89 27.24 -33.86
CA VAL A 25 -9.56 26.63 -33.78
C VAL A 25 -9.63 25.87 -32.47
N THR A 26 -9.96 24.57 -32.56
CA THR A 26 -9.64 23.65 -31.47
C THR A 26 -8.19 23.91 -31.13
N PRO A 27 -7.88 24.31 -29.88
CA PRO A 27 -6.50 24.41 -29.45
C PRO A 27 -5.81 23.11 -29.86
N PRO A 28 -4.61 23.16 -30.46
CA PRO A 28 -3.88 21.92 -30.72
C PRO A 28 -3.84 21.16 -29.39
N THR A 29 -4.38 19.94 -29.39
CA THR A 29 -4.27 19.05 -28.23
C THR A 29 -2.79 19.05 -27.86
N PRO A 30 -2.41 19.44 -26.63
CA PRO A 30 -1.01 19.48 -26.25
C PRO A 30 -0.38 18.14 -26.62
N VAL A 31 0.71 18.18 -27.37
CA VAL A 31 1.41 16.97 -27.83
C VAL A 31 1.88 16.26 -26.57
N ARG A 32 1.23 15.12 -26.25
CA ARG A 32 1.57 14.31 -25.08
C ARG A 32 3.06 13.94 -25.15
N ALA A 33 3.76 14.08 -24.04
CA ALA A 33 5.14 13.61 -23.94
C ALA A 33 5.22 12.13 -24.35
N PRO A 34 6.32 11.68 -24.99
CA PRO A 34 6.50 10.27 -25.27
C PRO A 34 6.40 9.47 -23.96
N PRO A 35 5.80 8.27 -23.97
CA PRO A 35 5.62 7.50 -22.77
C PRO A 35 6.98 7.19 -22.12
N VAL A 36 7.08 7.45 -20.82
CA VAL A 36 8.26 7.10 -20.03
C VAL A 36 8.20 5.60 -19.74
N THR A 37 9.15 4.86 -20.31
CA THR A 37 9.19 3.38 -20.22
C THR A 37 10.27 2.86 -19.28
N ASN A 38 11.17 3.72 -18.82
CA ASN A 38 12.27 3.35 -17.94
C ASN A 38 12.55 4.47 -16.92
N TYR A 39 12.93 4.08 -15.70
CA TYR A 39 13.27 5.00 -14.62
C TYR A 39 14.69 4.70 -14.12
N ASP A 40 15.53 5.72 -14.04
CA ASP A 40 16.85 5.63 -13.43
C ASP A 40 16.76 5.86 -11.92
N ILE A 41 16.45 4.80 -11.18
CA ILE A 41 16.27 4.88 -9.73
C ILE A 41 17.64 5.01 -9.06
N LYS A 42 17.80 6.09 -8.27
CA LYS A 42 19.01 6.33 -7.49
C LYS A 42 19.06 5.41 -6.28
N PHE A 43 20.07 4.55 -6.26
CA PHE A 43 20.36 3.67 -5.14
C PHE A 43 21.66 4.04 -4.44
N VAL A 44 21.57 4.32 -3.14
CA VAL A 44 22.71 4.66 -2.27
C VAL A 44 23.04 3.51 -1.31
N GLN A 45 24.24 3.51 -0.75
CA GLN A 45 24.58 2.67 0.40
C GLN A 45 24.33 3.47 1.67
N GLY A 46 23.56 2.91 2.62
CA GLY A 46 23.43 3.48 3.94
C GLY A 46 24.55 3.04 4.89
N PRO A 47 24.67 3.70 6.05
CA PRO A 47 25.54 3.23 7.14
C PRO A 47 24.94 1.92 7.66
N GLY A 48 25.42 0.80 7.12
CA GLY A 48 24.79 -0.50 7.28
C GLY A 48 24.64 -0.93 8.74
N SER A 49 23.39 -1.17 9.16
CA SER A 49 23.13 -2.13 10.23
C SER A 49 23.17 -3.52 9.61
N SER A 50 24.04 -4.37 10.14
CA SER A 50 24.29 -5.72 9.63
C SER A 50 22.98 -6.51 9.51
N ARG A 51 22.68 -7.04 8.32
CA ARG A 51 21.64 -8.05 8.01
C ARG A 51 20.20 -7.56 7.75
N GLY A 52 19.99 -6.59 6.85
CA GLY A 52 18.65 -6.35 6.28
C GLY A 52 17.61 -5.78 7.26
N LYS A 53 18.07 -5.09 8.29
CA LYS A 53 17.23 -4.44 9.31
C LYS A 53 17.25 -2.93 9.14
N CYS A 54 16.90 -2.43 7.96
CA CYS A 54 16.61 -1.01 7.83
C CYS A 54 15.46 -0.80 6.86
N ILE A 55 14.74 0.31 7.03
CA ILE A 55 13.50 0.64 6.36
C ILE A 55 13.64 2.01 5.72
N ASP A 56 13.29 2.08 4.44
CA ASP A 56 12.99 3.32 3.73
C ASP A 56 11.48 3.36 3.48
N LEU A 57 10.80 4.26 4.19
CA LEU A 57 9.35 4.44 4.12
C LEU A 57 9.03 5.80 3.46
N ALA A 58 8.50 5.77 2.25
CA ALA A 58 8.05 6.96 1.54
C ALA A 58 6.52 7.11 1.66
N PHE A 59 6.05 8.26 2.11
CA PHE A 59 4.64 8.61 2.03
C PHE A 59 4.37 9.36 0.73
N ILE A 60 3.36 8.96 -0.03
CA ILE A 60 2.77 9.79 -1.08
C ILE A 60 1.47 10.34 -0.52
N LEU A 61 1.38 11.67 -0.40
CA LEU A 61 0.23 12.35 0.17
C LEU A 61 -0.51 13.14 -0.88
N ASP A 62 -1.78 12.82 -1.04
CA ASP A 62 -2.71 13.69 -1.71
C ASP A 62 -2.90 14.99 -0.91
N CYS A 63 -2.69 16.13 -1.56
CA CYS A 63 -2.84 17.46 -0.98
C CYS A 63 -3.93 18.29 -1.67
N THR A 64 -4.94 17.65 -2.24
CA THR A 64 -6.12 18.31 -2.83
C THR A 64 -7.14 18.65 -1.75
N GLY A 65 -8.16 19.46 -2.08
CA GLY A 65 -9.00 20.14 -1.10
C GLY A 65 -9.68 19.25 -0.05
N SER A 66 -10.03 18.01 -0.40
CA SER A 66 -10.72 17.04 0.48
C SER A 66 -9.79 16.43 1.54
N MET A 67 -8.48 16.51 1.35
CA MET A 67 -7.51 15.68 2.07
C MET A 67 -7.00 16.26 3.39
N GLN A 68 -7.40 17.49 3.77
CA GLN A 68 -6.84 18.20 4.94
C GLN A 68 -6.91 17.39 6.25
N LYS A 69 -8.01 16.66 6.48
CA LYS A 69 -8.20 15.85 7.69
C LYS A 69 -7.20 14.68 7.75
N TYR A 70 -6.89 14.07 6.61
CA TYR A 70 -5.93 12.96 6.53
C TYR A 70 -4.49 13.47 6.65
N ILE A 71 -4.16 14.60 6.02
CA ILE A 71 -2.85 15.28 6.19
C ILE A 71 -2.59 15.58 7.67
N ASN A 72 -3.60 16.14 8.37
CA ASN A 72 -3.50 16.40 9.81
C ASN A 72 -3.25 15.11 10.60
N SER A 73 -3.94 14.01 10.29
CA SER A 73 -3.71 12.73 10.97
C SER A 73 -2.31 12.18 10.71
N VAL A 74 -1.80 12.23 9.47
CA VAL A 74 -0.42 11.81 9.17
C VAL A 74 0.56 12.64 9.99
N ARG A 75 0.41 13.97 9.99
CA ARG A 75 1.24 14.89 10.79
C ARG A 75 1.22 14.50 12.26
N ASP A 76 0.05 14.29 12.84
CA ASP A 76 -0.10 14.08 14.28
C ASP A 76 0.41 12.70 14.72
N HIS A 77 0.44 11.72 13.82
CA HIS A 77 0.82 10.33 14.13
C HIS A 77 2.19 9.89 13.62
N ILE A 78 2.87 10.65 12.74
CA ILE A 78 4.12 10.21 12.09
C ILE A 78 5.19 9.76 13.09
N THR A 79 5.35 10.49 14.19
CA THR A 79 6.30 10.16 15.25
C THR A 79 5.96 8.81 15.89
N GLY A 80 4.68 8.61 16.25
CA GLY A 80 4.21 7.35 16.84
C GLY A 80 4.35 6.16 15.89
N ILE A 81 4.07 6.34 14.59
CA ILE A 81 4.27 5.33 13.55
C ILE A 81 5.74 4.89 13.54
N CYS A 82 6.67 5.85 13.49
CA CYS A 82 8.10 5.56 13.46
C CYS A 82 8.59 4.88 14.74
N GLU A 83 8.12 5.33 15.92
CA GLU A 83 8.47 4.72 17.20
C GLU A 83 7.96 3.28 17.33
N MET A 84 6.73 2.99 16.89
CA MET A 84 6.17 1.64 16.89
C MET A 84 6.93 0.70 15.96
N ILE A 85 7.22 1.14 14.73
CA ILE A 85 8.04 0.37 13.78
C ILE A 85 9.41 0.07 14.39
N ARG A 86 10.05 1.06 15.02
CA ARG A 86 11.36 0.90 15.66
C ARG A 86 11.32 -0.11 16.80
N GLY A 87 10.32 0.00 17.67
CA GLY A 87 10.16 -0.88 18.83
C GLY A 87 9.91 -2.34 18.47
N GLU A 88 8.99 -2.60 17.54
CA GLU A 88 8.57 -3.96 17.17
C GLU A 88 9.65 -4.75 16.41
N GLU A 89 10.42 -4.08 15.56
CA GLU A 89 11.50 -4.71 14.78
C GLU A 89 12.88 -4.67 15.49
N GLY A 90 12.95 -4.01 16.65
CA GLY A 90 14.20 -3.79 17.39
C GLY A 90 15.21 -2.94 16.61
N LEU A 91 14.71 -1.96 15.85
CA LEU A 91 15.47 -1.04 15.01
C LEU A 91 15.94 0.17 15.84
N ASN A 92 16.99 -0.07 16.62
CA ASN A 92 17.53 0.88 17.59
C ASN A 92 18.63 1.79 17.00
N GLY A 93 19.09 1.51 15.78
CA GLY A 93 20.09 2.33 15.09
C GLY A 93 19.50 3.67 14.65
N PRO A 94 20.31 4.76 14.65
CA PRO A 94 19.83 6.10 14.30
C PRO A 94 19.22 6.12 12.90
N ASP A 95 19.84 5.41 11.95
CA ASP A 95 19.43 5.35 10.55
C ASP A 95 18.62 4.10 10.18
N ASP A 96 18.19 3.28 11.15
CA ASP A 96 17.47 2.05 10.81
C ASP A 96 16.12 2.34 10.15
N VAL A 97 15.47 3.47 10.45
CA VAL A 97 14.24 3.91 9.78
C VAL A 97 14.46 5.31 9.21
N LYS A 98 14.30 5.44 7.89
CA LYS A 98 14.25 6.74 7.20
C LYS A 98 12.90 6.94 6.53
N VAL A 99 12.42 8.17 6.62
CA VAL A 99 11.12 8.58 6.08
C VAL A 99 11.31 9.68 5.04
N ALA A 100 10.61 9.54 3.91
CA ALA A 100 10.45 10.57 2.90
C ALA A 100 8.97 10.91 2.72
N VAL A 101 8.69 12.11 2.21
CA VAL A 101 7.32 12.53 1.88
C VAL A 101 7.34 13.08 0.46
N VAL A 102 6.52 12.53 -0.41
CA VAL A 102 6.13 13.13 -1.68
C VAL A 102 4.69 13.59 -1.52
N ASN A 103 4.37 14.80 -1.93
CA ASN A 103 3.01 15.30 -1.87
C ASN A 103 2.63 15.89 -3.22
N TYR A 104 1.45 15.56 -3.71
CA TYR A 104 0.97 15.98 -5.02
C TYR A 104 -0.36 16.74 -4.89
N ARG A 105 -0.72 17.47 -5.94
CA ARG A 105 -2.04 18.07 -6.13
C ARG A 105 -2.58 17.67 -7.49
N ASP A 106 -2.66 18.62 -8.40
CA ASP A 106 -3.24 18.40 -9.70
C ASP A 106 -2.42 19.10 -10.77
N HIS A 107 -2.63 18.70 -12.01
CA HIS A 107 -2.04 19.30 -13.18
C HIS A 107 -2.81 20.58 -13.57
N PRO A 108 -2.15 21.56 -14.20
CA PRO A 108 -2.85 22.64 -14.87
C PRO A 108 -3.81 22.09 -15.93
N PRO A 109 -5.03 22.64 -16.09
CA PRO A 109 -5.50 23.90 -15.50
C PRO A 109 -6.14 23.79 -14.11
N GLN A 110 -6.22 22.60 -13.53
CA GLN A 110 -7.00 22.32 -12.32
C GLN A 110 -6.33 22.84 -11.06
N ASP A 111 -5.00 22.74 -11.02
CA ASP A 111 -4.16 23.45 -10.06
C ASP A 111 -3.03 24.18 -10.81
N SER A 112 -2.71 25.38 -10.36
CA SER A 112 -1.66 26.25 -10.96
C SER A 112 -0.49 26.51 -10.02
N THR A 113 -0.47 25.86 -8.85
CA THR A 113 0.53 26.06 -7.80
C THR A 113 1.72 25.11 -7.95
N TYR A 114 1.47 23.80 -7.94
CA TYR A 114 2.46 22.76 -8.17
C TYR A 114 1.75 21.42 -8.41
N VAL A 115 2.36 20.56 -9.23
CA VAL A 115 1.89 19.17 -9.44
C VAL A 115 2.35 18.29 -8.28
N TYR A 116 3.65 18.32 -7.95
CA TYR A 116 4.19 17.63 -6.77
C TYR A 116 5.35 18.40 -6.11
N ARG A 117 5.65 18.04 -4.87
CA ARG A 117 6.84 18.42 -4.10
C ARG A 117 7.33 17.21 -3.31
N HIS A 118 8.57 17.26 -2.83
CA HIS A 118 9.12 16.18 -2.01
C HIS A 118 10.01 16.70 -0.87
N HIS A 119 10.05 15.90 0.19
CA HIS A 119 11.03 15.92 1.26
C HIS A 119 11.85 14.62 1.20
N PRO A 120 13.18 14.69 1.10
CA PRO A 120 14.04 13.51 0.94
C PRO A 120 14.03 12.60 2.18
N PHE A 121 14.57 11.39 2.04
CA PHE A 121 14.72 10.45 3.15
C PHE A 121 15.55 11.03 4.29
N THR A 122 15.01 10.99 5.50
CA THR A 122 15.70 11.39 6.72
C THR A 122 15.34 10.49 7.90
N SER A 123 16.28 10.31 8.84
CA SER A 123 16.03 9.69 10.14
C SER A 123 15.57 10.70 11.20
N ASP A 124 15.63 12.00 10.88
CA ASP A 124 15.17 13.11 11.72
C ASP A 124 13.65 13.30 11.57
N ILE A 125 12.89 12.51 12.34
CA ILE A 125 11.42 12.52 12.31
C ILE A 125 10.81 13.89 12.67
N PRO A 126 11.36 14.68 13.62
CA PRO A 126 10.92 16.06 13.81
C PRO A 126 10.97 16.94 12.55
N LYS A 127 11.98 16.78 11.67
CA LYS A 127 11.99 17.50 10.37
C LYS A 127 10.86 17.07 9.45
N VAL A 128 10.54 15.77 9.40
CA VAL A 128 9.41 15.26 8.63
C VAL A 128 8.10 15.83 9.17
N HIS A 129 7.93 15.86 10.50
CA HIS A 129 6.76 16.45 11.14
C HIS A 129 6.62 17.95 10.80
N GLU A 130 7.71 18.73 10.82
CA GLU A 130 7.66 20.15 10.44
C GLU A 130 7.34 20.34 8.95
N TYR A 131 7.84 19.47 8.07
CA TYR A 131 7.45 19.48 6.65
C TYR A 131 5.95 19.24 6.49
N LEU A 132 5.41 18.22 7.16
CA LEU A 132 3.97 17.88 7.12
C LEU A 132 3.09 19.02 7.66
N LYS A 133 3.56 19.71 8.71
CA LYS A 133 2.86 20.88 9.27
C LYS A 133 2.75 22.04 8.27
N GLY A 134 3.67 22.15 7.31
CA GLY A 134 3.61 23.13 6.23
C GLY A 134 2.66 22.76 5.09
N LEU A 135 2.11 21.55 5.06
CA LEU A 135 1.21 21.11 3.99
C LEU A 135 -0.22 21.62 4.23
N THR A 136 -0.84 22.12 3.17
CA THR A 136 -2.24 22.56 3.17
C THR A 136 -2.93 21.98 1.95
N ALA A 137 -4.07 21.33 2.18
CA ALA A 137 -4.92 20.76 1.15
C ALA A 137 -5.64 21.87 0.37
N SER A 138 -5.53 21.83 -0.95
CA SER A 138 -6.16 22.79 -1.87
C SER A 138 -6.05 22.28 -3.31
N GLY A 139 -6.90 22.77 -4.22
CA GLY A 139 -6.95 22.29 -5.60
C GLY A 139 -7.82 21.05 -5.77
N GLY A 140 -7.65 20.34 -6.88
CA GLY A 140 -8.42 19.14 -7.26
C GLY A 140 -9.65 19.45 -8.11
N GLY A 141 -9.46 20.20 -9.19
CA GLY A 141 -10.57 20.82 -9.92
C GLY A 141 -11.52 19.80 -10.56
N ASP A 142 -10.96 18.74 -11.17
CA ASP A 142 -11.72 17.54 -11.55
C ASP A 142 -11.48 16.40 -10.57
N GLY A 143 -12.37 15.39 -10.59
CA GLY A 143 -12.35 14.34 -9.59
C GLY A 143 -11.03 13.55 -9.51
N PRO A 144 -10.46 13.08 -10.63
CA PRO A 144 -9.12 12.48 -10.64
C PRO A 144 -8.02 13.51 -10.43
N GLU A 145 -6.86 13.05 -9.94
CA GLU A 145 -5.76 13.92 -9.48
C GLU A 145 -4.40 13.48 -10.04
N ALA A 146 -3.32 14.24 -9.76
CA ALA A 146 -1.96 13.96 -10.22
C ALA A 146 -1.23 12.83 -9.45
N VAL A 147 -1.95 11.75 -9.11
CA VAL A 147 -1.42 10.56 -8.41
C VAL A 147 -0.22 9.98 -9.15
N THR A 148 -0.28 9.88 -10.48
CA THR A 148 0.79 9.30 -11.31
C THR A 148 2.09 10.10 -11.19
N ALA A 149 2.02 11.44 -11.16
CA ALA A 149 3.19 12.29 -10.93
C ALA A 149 3.77 12.09 -9.52
N GLY A 150 2.92 11.96 -8.50
CA GLY A 150 3.35 11.62 -7.13
C GLY A 150 4.05 10.27 -7.06
N MET A 151 3.52 9.25 -7.74
CA MET A 151 4.17 7.94 -7.85
C MET A 151 5.51 8.02 -8.59
N ALA A 152 5.57 8.72 -9.72
CA ALA A 152 6.80 8.89 -10.51
C ALA A 152 7.90 9.58 -9.70
N ALA A 153 7.57 10.61 -8.93
CA ALA A 153 8.50 11.35 -8.09
C ALA A 153 9.20 10.47 -7.04
N THR A 154 8.57 9.38 -6.58
CA THR A 154 9.25 8.43 -5.69
C THR A 154 10.38 7.65 -6.36
N LEU A 155 10.34 7.53 -7.69
CA LEU A 155 11.37 6.86 -8.49
C LEU A 155 12.44 7.84 -9.00
N THR A 156 12.06 9.09 -9.29
CA THR A 156 12.97 10.09 -9.90
C THR A 156 13.67 10.98 -8.88
N GLU A 157 13.01 11.32 -7.77
CA GLU A 157 13.52 12.30 -6.80
C GLU A 157 14.19 11.67 -5.59
N LEU A 158 13.72 10.50 -5.15
CA LEU A 158 14.19 9.87 -3.92
C LEU A 158 15.42 8.99 -4.14
N GLU A 159 16.30 8.97 -3.14
CA GLU A 159 17.50 8.14 -3.11
C GLU A 159 17.31 6.95 -2.15
N TRP A 160 17.08 5.77 -2.71
CA TRP A 160 16.76 4.57 -1.95
C TRP A 160 18.01 3.83 -1.48
N ARG A 161 18.07 3.38 -0.24
CA ARG A 161 19.18 2.55 0.25
C ARG A 161 19.06 1.14 -0.28
N ARG A 162 20.14 0.54 -0.79
CA ARG A 162 20.12 -0.81 -1.40
C ARG A 162 19.66 -1.87 -0.39
N GLU A 163 20.18 -1.79 0.83
CA GLU A 163 20.00 -2.75 1.91
C GLU A 163 18.71 -2.59 2.73
N ALA A 164 17.92 -1.53 2.47
CA ALA A 164 16.67 -1.29 3.16
C ALA A 164 15.49 -2.05 2.55
N ALA A 165 14.52 -2.45 3.37
CA ALA A 165 13.16 -2.73 2.93
C ALA A 165 12.52 -1.42 2.45
N LYS A 166 12.03 -1.40 1.22
CA LYS A 166 11.57 -0.18 0.53
C LYS A 166 10.07 -0.21 0.41
N MET A 167 9.40 0.78 0.98
CA MET A 167 7.95 0.81 1.02
C MET A 167 7.45 2.20 0.66
N VAL A 168 6.38 2.24 -0.13
CA VAL A 168 5.62 3.43 -0.47
C VAL A 168 4.23 3.27 0.14
N VAL A 169 3.73 4.31 0.81
CA VAL A 169 2.37 4.38 1.32
C VAL A 169 1.69 5.58 0.67
N LEU A 170 0.79 5.33 -0.28
CA LEU A 170 -0.09 6.36 -0.84
C LEU A 170 -1.30 6.56 0.09
N ILE A 171 -1.66 7.81 0.36
CA ILE A 171 -2.87 8.18 1.11
C ILE A 171 -3.66 9.14 0.23
N ALA A 172 -4.81 8.67 -0.29
CA ALA A 172 -5.62 9.41 -1.26
C ALA A 172 -7.11 9.04 -1.18
N ASP A 173 -7.98 9.97 -1.60
CA ASP A 173 -9.42 9.75 -1.80
C ASP A 173 -9.86 9.83 -3.27
N ALA A 174 -8.93 10.08 -4.18
CA ALA A 174 -9.15 10.19 -5.63
C ALA A 174 -8.20 9.30 -6.46
N PRO A 175 -8.62 8.86 -7.66
CA PRO A 175 -7.77 8.10 -8.58
C PRO A 175 -6.85 8.98 -9.44
N PRO A 176 -5.83 8.39 -10.12
CA PRO A 176 -5.08 9.11 -11.16
C PRO A 176 -5.96 9.46 -12.36
N HIS A 177 -5.59 10.53 -13.06
CA HIS A 177 -6.07 10.80 -14.41
C HIS A 177 -5.81 9.65 -15.39
N GLY A 178 -6.69 9.54 -16.39
CA GLY A 178 -6.52 8.64 -17.54
C GLY A 178 -7.00 7.21 -17.32
N ILE A 179 -7.54 6.87 -16.15
CA ILE A 179 -8.11 5.53 -15.90
C ILE A 179 -9.58 5.40 -16.33
N GLY A 180 -10.12 6.41 -17.02
CA GLY A 180 -11.47 6.37 -17.59
C GLY A 180 -12.58 6.76 -16.61
N GLU A 181 -12.27 7.53 -15.56
CA GLU A 181 -13.29 8.04 -14.63
C GLU A 181 -14.19 9.10 -15.27
N GLY A 182 -15.43 9.16 -14.77
CA GLY A 182 -16.35 10.24 -15.11
C GLY A 182 -15.83 11.58 -14.58
N GLY A 183 -15.94 12.65 -15.39
CA GLY A 183 -15.53 13.99 -14.99
C GLY A 183 -14.05 14.33 -15.22
N ASP A 184 -13.22 13.35 -15.55
CA ASP A 184 -11.79 13.54 -15.88
C ASP A 184 -11.59 14.49 -17.07
N GLN A 185 -10.90 15.60 -16.83
CA GLN A 185 -10.54 16.59 -17.84
C GLN A 185 -9.17 16.29 -18.47
N ILE A 186 -8.36 15.42 -17.85
CA ILE A 186 -7.02 15.03 -18.32
C ILE A 186 -7.02 13.54 -18.71
N LYS A 187 -7.96 13.18 -19.59
CA LYS A 187 -8.23 11.79 -20.02
C LYS A 187 -7.04 11.05 -20.63
N GLY A 188 -6.00 11.76 -21.05
CA GLY A 188 -4.78 11.18 -21.60
C GLY A 188 -3.85 10.56 -20.55
N GLY A 189 -4.18 10.72 -19.26
CA GLY A 189 -3.29 10.38 -18.15
C GLY A 189 -2.28 11.50 -17.90
N ASP A 190 -1.19 11.15 -17.23
CA ASP A 190 -0.16 12.10 -16.82
C ASP A 190 0.45 12.85 -18.03
N PRO A 191 0.39 14.20 -18.05
CA PRO A 191 0.92 15.03 -19.14
C PRO A 191 2.42 14.85 -19.39
N ASP A 192 3.21 14.49 -18.37
CA ASP A 192 4.66 14.30 -18.48
C ASP A 192 5.03 12.93 -19.06
N GLY A 193 4.03 12.13 -19.45
CA GLY A 193 4.23 10.85 -20.15
C GLY A 193 4.44 9.67 -19.22
N HIS A 194 4.33 9.88 -17.90
CA HIS A 194 4.37 8.80 -16.93
C HIS A 194 3.11 7.91 -17.03
N ASP A 195 3.26 6.62 -16.76
CA ASP A 195 2.15 5.67 -16.71
C ASP A 195 2.21 4.89 -15.39
N PRO A 196 1.12 4.85 -14.59
CA PRO A 196 1.17 4.25 -13.27
C PRO A 196 1.34 2.73 -13.29
N LEU A 197 0.96 2.02 -14.37
CA LEU A 197 1.21 0.58 -14.51
C LEU A 197 2.71 0.33 -14.76
N VAL A 198 3.35 1.19 -15.55
CA VAL A 198 4.81 1.14 -15.75
C VAL A 198 5.54 1.43 -14.44
N ILE A 199 5.11 2.45 -13.69
CA ILE A 199 5.68 2.79 -12.38
C ILE A 199 5.54 1.62 -11.41
N ALA A 200 4.36 1.01 -11.30
CA ALA A 200 4.11 -0.12 -10.41
C ALA A 200 4.99 -1.33 -10.73
N ARG A 201 5.15 -1.69 -12.03
CA ARG A 201 6.09 -2.75 -12.42
C ARG A 201 7.52 -2.39 -12.10
N THR A 202 7.89 -1.13 -12.31
CA THR A 202 9.24 -0.65 -11.99
C THR A 202 9.49 -0.75 -10.48
N MET A 203 8.54 -0.35 -9.64
CA MET A 203 8.61 -0.53 -8.18
C MET A 203 8.78 -2.00 -7.81
N ALA A 204 7.95 -2.90 -8.36
CA ALA A 204 8.01 -4.34 -8.10
C ALA A 204 9.38 -4.96 -8.46
N GLN A 205 9.90 -4.64 -9.65
CA GLN A 205 11.24 -5.08 -10.10
C GLN A 205 12.37 -4.58 -9.20
N ASN A 206 12.15 -3.45 -8.53
CA ASN A 206 13.11 -2.80 -7.65
C ASN A 206 12.94 -3.16 -6.16
N GLY A 207 11.99 -4.04 -5.83
CA GLY A 207 11.68 -4.42 -4.46
C GLY A 207 11.11 -3.26 -3.64
N ILE A 208 10.39 -2.35 -4.29
CA ILE A 208 9.63 -1.27 -3.64
C ILE A 208 8.17 -1.75 -3.54
N THR A 209 7.71 -2.03 -2.33
CA THR A 209 6.33 -2.45 -2.07
C THR A 209 5.41 -1.22 -1.98
N PHE A 210 4.28 -1.21 -2.69
CA PHE A 210 3.32 -0.11 -2.69
C PHE A 210 2.06 -0.47 -1.90
N PHE A 211 1.78 0.32 -0.87
CA PHE A 211 0.55 0.25 -0.08
C PHE A 211 -0.35 1.44 -0.43
N MET A 212 -1.64 1.18 -0.55
CA MET A 212 -2.65 2.22 -0.72
C MET A 212 -3.47 2.31 0.55
N VAL A 213 -3.54 3.49 1.15
CA VAL A 213 -4.51 3.84 2.19
C VAL A 213 -5.64 4.61 1.51
N ALA A 214 -6.74 3.90 1.29
CA ALA A 214 -7.92 4.39 0.62
C ALA A 214 -8.79 5.20 1.57
N CYS A 215 -8.94 6.49 1.32
CA CYS A 215 -9.75 7.36 2.15
C CYS A 215 -11.24 7.22 1.77
N GLU A 216 -11.95 6.40 2.54
CA GLU A 216 -13.36 6.05 2.28
C GLU A 216 -14.33 7.03 2.95
N ASP A 217 -15.55 7.21 2.43
CA ASP A 217 -16.18 6.52 1.28
C ASP A 217 -15.91 7.17 -0.09
N THR A 218 -15.16 8.27 -0.12
CA THR A 218 -14.96 9.11 -1.30
C THR A 218 -14.27 8.34 -2.43
N LEU A 219 -13.22 7.56 -2.14
CA LEU A 219 -12.54 6.77 -3.16
C LEU A 219 -13.47 5.74 -3.83
N SER A 220 -14.32 5.08 -3.06
CA SER A 220 -15.30 4.12 -3.58
C SER A 220 -16.45 4.74 -4.38
N GLY A 221 -16.56 6.07 -4.39
CA GLY A 221 -17.49 6.79 -5.25
C GLY A 221 -17.07 6.77 -6.73
N TYR A 222 -15.78 6.56 -7.00
CA TYR A 222 -15.23 6.45 -8.34
C TYR A 222 -15.45 5.04 -8.93
N SER A 223 -15.62 4.97 -10.25
CA SER A 223 -16.07 3.74 -10.92
C SER A 223 -14.96 2.69 -11.00
N HIS A 224 -13.72 3.13 -11.22
CA HIS A 224 -12.57 2.29 -11.52
C HIS A 224 -11.48 2.37 -10.44
N ALA A 225 -11.48 3.40 -9.59
CA ALA A 225 -10.44 3.65 -8.58
C ALA A 225 -10.09 2.44 -7.71
N VAL A 226 -11.09 1.75 -7.14
CA VAL A 226 -10.86 0.61 -6.24
C VAL A 226 -10.16 -0.54 -6.98
N ASP A 227 -10.64 -0.90 -8.17
CA ASP A 227 -10.04 -1.98 -8.97
C ASP A 227 -8.61 -1.63 -9.41
N PHE A 228 -8.41 -0.36 -9.76
CA PHE A 228 -7.12 0.17 -10.17
C PHE A 228 -6.10 0.10 -9.03
N PHE A 229 -6.40 0.62 -7.85
CA PHE A 229 -5.46 0.60 -6.73
C PHE A 229 -5.22 -0.82 -6.19
N GLN A 230 -6.22 -1.69 -6.20
CA GLN A 230 -6.02 -3.12 -5.91
C GLN A 230 -5.01 -3.75 -6.86
N ALA A 231 -5.07 -3.42 -8.16
CA ALA A 231 -4.09 -3.90 -9.13
C ALA A 231 -2.67 -3.40 -8.84
N ILE A 232 -2.50 -2.10 -8.59
CA ILE A 232 -1.19 -1.49 -8.27
C ILE A 232 -0.57 -2.13 -7.02
N CYS A 233 -1.36 -2.29 -5.96
CA CYS A 233 -0.91 -2.97 -4.73
C CYS A 233 -0.49 -4.41 -5.01
N ASN A 234 -1.32 -5.19 -5.73
CA ASN A 234 -1.01 -6.59 -6.05
C ASN A 234 0.28 -6.73 -6.88
N MET A 235 0.52 -5.84 -7.85
CA MET A 235 1.72 -5.87 -8.68
C MET A 235 3.01 -5.72 -7.88
N THR A 236 2.96 -4.92 -6.80
CA THR A 236 4.10 -4.71 -5.90
C THR A 236 4.04 -5.62 -4.66
N SER A 237 3.02 -6.47 -4.55
CA SER A 237 2.70 -7.30 -3.39
C SER A 237 2.47 -6.52 -2.09
N GLY A 238 2.02 -5.28 -2.21
CA GLY A 238 1.43 -4.54 -1.11
C GLY A 238 -0.06 -4.82 -0.99
N VAL A 239 -0.73 -4.03 -0.16
CA VAL A 239 -2.17 -4.17 0.12
C VAL A 239 -2.86 -2.81 0.07
N MET A 240 -4.14 -2.84 -0.30
CA MET A 240 -5.03 -1.69 -0.22
C MET A 240 -5.78 -1.73 1.11
N LEU A 241 -5.78 -0.61 1.81
CA LEU A 241 -6.17 -0.45 3.19
C LEU A 241 -7.31 0.58 3.26
N PRO A 242 -8.57 0.15 3.38
CA PRO A 242 -9.70 1.06 3.51
C PRO A 242 -9.62 1.80 4.85
N LEU A 243 -9.53 3.12 4.79
CA LEU A 243 -9.47 4.00 5.95
C LEU A 243 -10.81 4.70 6.15
N THR A 244 -11.51 4.24 7.17
CA THR A 244 -12.82 4.77 7.60
C THR A 244 -12.68 6.05 8.39
N THR A 245 -11.76 6.04 9.34
CA THR A 245 -11.44 7.14 10.24
C THR A 245 -9.95 7.36 10.24
N ALA A 246 -9.55 8.62 10.34
CA ALA A 246 -8.15 8.97 10.31
C ALA A 246 -7.35 8.40 11.50
N ASP A 247 -8.03 7.95 12.56
CA ASP A 247 -7.43 7.37 13.77
C ASP A 247 -6.86 5.97 13.55
N LEU A 248 -7.42 5.20 12.60
CA LEU A 248 -6.92 3.85 12.26
C LEU A 248 -5.67 3.88 11.38
N LEU A 249 -5.30 5.05 10.87
CA LEU A 249 -4.23 5.24 9.91
C LEU A 249 -2.90 4.70 10.41
N ALA A 250 -2.52 5.10 11.63
CA ALA A 250 -1.23 4.76 12.21
C ALA A 250 -1.07 3.25 12.41
N THR A 251 -2.05 2.60 13.05
CA THR A 251 -2.05 1.15 13.31
C THR A 251 -1.99 0.35 12.01
N THR A 252 -2.72 0.79 10.99
CA THR A 252 -2.78 0.11 9.70
C THR A 252 -1.47 0.21 8.93
N ILE A 253 -0.85 1.40 8.92
CA ILE A 253 0.49 1.60 8.32
C ILE A 253 1.52 0.75 9.05
N VAL A 254 1.58 0.84 10.38
CA VAL A 254 2.54 0.08 11.19
C VAL A 254 2.39 -1.41 10.92
N GLY A 255 1.18 -1.95 10.99
CA GLY A 255 0.95 -3.37 10.75
C GLY A 255 1.41 -3.81 9.36
N SER A 256 1.12 -3.01 8.33
CA SER A 256 1.49 -3.32 6.94
C SER A 256 3.00 -3.30 6.73
N VAL A 257 3.69 -2.32 7.34
CA VAL A 257 5.15 -2.23 7.34
C VAL A 257 5.78 -3.43 8.03
N LEU A 258 5.28 -3.79 9.21
CA LEU A 258 5.81 -4.90 10.01
C LEU A 258 5.57 -6.27 9.35
N GLU A 259 4.42 -6.46 8.72
CA GLU A 259 4.16 -7.63 7.89
C GLU A 259 5.12 -7.70 6.70
N ASN A 260 5.32 -6.58 5.99
CA ASN A 260 6.25 -6.53 4.86
C ASN A 260 7.68 -6.84 5.28
N MET A 261 8.12 -6.42 6.48
CA MET A 261 9.43 -6.78 7.02
C MET A 261 9.60 -8.30 7.19
N ASP A 262 8.57 -8.99 7.70
CA ASP A 262 8.58 -10.46 7.78
C ASP A 262 8.63 -11.09 6.38
N MET A 263 7.91 -10.51 5.42
CA MET A 263 7.92 -10.98 4.02
C MET A 263 9.29 -10.79 3.36
N GLU A 264 9.94 -9.62 3.53
CA GLU A 264 11.26 -9.33 2.99
C GLU A 264 12.32 -10.30 3.51
N ARG A 265 12.24 -10.66 4.80
CA ARG A 265 13.11 -11.70 5.37
C ARG A 265 12.94 -13.03 4.66
N LEU A 266 11.70 -13.47 4.44
CA LEU A 266 11.42 -14.73 3.76
C LEU A 266 11.87 -14.69 2.30
N ILE A 267 11.59 -13.61 1.57
CA ILE A 267 12.04 -13.44 0.18
C ILE A 267 13.56 -13.46 0.08
N ALA A 268 14.27 -12.83 1.02
CA ALA A 268 15.73 -12.87 1.05
C ALA A 268 16.27 -14.28 1.36
N GLU A 269 15.54 -15.08 2.15
CA GLU A 269 15.94 -16.44 2.52
C GLU A 269 15.70 -17.45 1.40
N ILE A 270 14.49 -17.47 0.81
CA ILE A 270 14.01 -18.54 -0.09
C ILE A 270 13.60 -18.06 -1.48
N GLY A 271 13.60 -16.75 -1.74
CA GLY A 271 13.06 -16.18 -2.98
C GLY A 271 13.77 -16.66 -4.24
N VAL A 272 15.10 -16.87 -4.20
CA VAL A 272 15.87 -17.38 -5.35
C VAL A 272 15.38 -18.78 -5.76
N GLU A 273 15.15 -19.64 -4.78
CA GLU A 273 14.72 -21.04 -4.99
C GLU A 273 13.29 -21.10 -5.52
N VAL A 274 12.41 -20.24 -4.97
CA VAL A 274 11.02 -20.09 -5.41
C VAL A 274 10.97 -19.63 -6.87
N ALA A 275 11.76 -18.62 -7.24
CA ALA A 275 11.80 -18.13 -8.61
C ALA A 275 12.37 -19.16 -9.60
N GLN A 276 13.41 -19.90 -9.20
CA GLN A 276 13.96 -20.97 -10.02
C GLN A 276 12.93 -22.09 -10.25
N ARG A 277 12.12 -22.41 -9.24
CA ARG A 277 11.07 -23.42 -9.36
C ARG A 277 9.96 -23.00 -10.32
N ILE A 278 9.55 -21.74 -10.26
CA ILE A 278 8.56 -21.15 -11.19
C ILE A 278 9.10 -21.21 -12.61
N ARG A 279 10.37 -20.82 -12.83
CA ARG A 279 11.06 -20.94 -14.12
C ARG A 279 11.04 -22.36 -14.69
N GLN A 280 11.26 -23.37 -13.85
CA GLN A 280 11.24 -24.78 -14.27
C GLN A 280 9.86 -25.27 -14.69
N LYS A 281 8.79 -24.76 -14.05
CA LYS A 281 7.40 -25.09 -14.42
C LYS A 281 6.90 -24.30 -15.63
N GLY A 282 7.69 -23.34 -16.12
CA GLY A 282 7.29 -22.33 -17.09
C GLY A 282 6.67 -21.15 -16.36
N GLU A 283 7.11 -19.92 -16.66
CA GLU A 283 6.72 -18.70 -15.94
C GLU A 283 5.27 -18.27 -16.28
N THR A 284 4.30 -19.09 -15.90
CA THR A 284 2.86 -18.86 -16.06
C THR A 284 2.21 -18.56 -14.71
N MET A 285 1.02 -17.97 -14.73
CA MET A 285 0.27 -17.72 -13.50
C MET A 285 -0.08 -18.99 -12.73
N GLU A 286 -0.42 -20.06 -13.45
CA GLU A 286 -0.68 -21.38 -12.87
C GLU A 286 0.56 -21.90 -12.13
N SER A 287 1.75 -21.70 -12.72
CA SER A 287 3.00 -22.08 -12.05
C SER A 287 3.26 -21.28 -10.78
N VAL A 288 2.96 -19.97 -10.77
CA VAL A 288 3.13 -19.12 -9.57
C VAL A 288 2.18 -19.59 -8.47
N GLU A 289 0.92 -19.87 -8.81
CA GLU A 289 -0.08 -20.34 -7.86
C GLU A 289 0.27 -21.71 -7.28
N GLU A 290 0.66 -22.67 -8.12
CA GLU A 290 1.09 -23.98 -7.66
C GLU A 290 2.33 -23.89 -6.75
N VAL A 291 3.33 -23.08 -7.13
CA VAL A 291 4.53 -22.90 -6.29
C VAL A 291 4.21 -22.15 -5.01
N ALA A 292 3.26 -21.22 -5.01
CA ALA A 292 2.79 -20.55 -3.80
C ALA A 292 2.11 -21.54 -2.83
N GLN A 293 1.31 -22.49 -3.35
CA GLN A 293 0.70 -23.55 -2.54
C GLN A 293 1.77 -24.49 -1.95
N GLU A 294 2.72 -24.98 -2.78
CA GLU A 294 3.86 -25.78 -2.31
C GLU A 294 4.68 -25.04 -1.24
N LEU A 295 4.89 -23.73 -1.44
CA LEU A 295 5.62 -22.88 -0.52
C LEU A 295 4.87 -22.72 0.81
N HIS A 296 3.57 -22.45 0.75
CA HIS A 296 2.72 -22.30 1.93
C HIS A 296 2.76 -23.56 2.81
N GLU A 297 2.56 -24.74 2.21
CA GLU A 297 2.64 -26.02 2.94
C GLU A 297 4.00 -26.21 3.63
N ARG A 298 5.10 -25.88 2.95
CA ARG A 298 6.44 -25.99 3.53
C ARG A 298 6.67 -25.02 4.68
N LEU A 299 6.20 -23.77 4.55
CA LEU A 299 6.34 -22.77 5.61
C LEU A 299 5.45 -23.10 6.82
N LEU A 300 4.28 -23.69 6.61
CA LEU A 300 3.46 -24.26 7.69
C LEU A 300 4.20 -25.39 8.42
N LEU A 301 4.83 -26.32 7.69
CA LEU A 301 5.63 -27.39 8.29
C LEU A 301 6.87 -26.88 9.05
N ARG A 302 7.44 -25.75 8.62
CA ARG A 302 8.50 -25.04 9.33
C ARG A 302 7.99 -24.30 10.58
N ASN A 303 6.67 -24.27 10.81
CA ASN A 303 6.02 -23.47 11.83
C ASN A 303 6.41 -21.98 11.71
N GLU A 304 6.49 -21.49 10.47
CA GLU A 304 6.82 -20.11 10.17
C GLU A 304 5.63 -19.21 10.51
N GLN A 305 5.91 -18.18 11.32
CA GLN A 305 4.91 -17.21 11.75
C GLN A 305 5.26 -15.83 11.19
N THR A 306 4.23 -15.11 10.79
CA THR A 306 4.34 -13.77 10.22
C THR A 306 3.34 -12.87 10.92
N LYS A 307 3.68 -11.59 11.06
CA LYS A 307 2.69 -10.59 11.45
C LYS A 307 1.64 -10.46 10.35
N GLN A 308 0.39 -10.32 10.75
CA GLN A 308 -0.75 -10.14 9.86
C GLN A 308 -1.59 -8.96 10.33
N VAL A 309 -1.95 -8.10 9.39
CA VAL A 309 -2.97 -7.08 9.61
C VAL A 309 -4.32 -7.67 9.20
N TYR A 310 -5.19 -7.93 10.17
CA TYR A 310 -6.55 -8.29 9.85
C TYR A 310 -7.31 -7.04 9.42
N LEU A 311 -7.68 -6.98 8.14
CA LEU A 311 -8.47 -5.91 7.56
C LEU A 311 -9.92 -6.34 7.47
N PRO A 312 -10.88 -5.49 7.84
CA PRO A 312 -12.28 -5.79 7.62
C PRO A 312 -12.56 -5.95 6.12
N GLU A 313 -13.45 -6.88 5.75
CA GLU A 313 -13.95 -7.01 4.38
C GLU A 313 -14.87 -5.82 4.04
N VAL A 314 -14.27 -4.78 3.49
CA VAL A 314 -14.95 -3.51 3.20
C VAL A 314 -15.56 -3.47 1.80
N TYR A 315 -14.92 -4.13 0.82
CA TYR A 315 -15.37 -4.11 -0.57
C TYR A 315 -16.27 -5.29 -0.90
N ALA A 316 -17.38 -5.02 -1.58
CA ALA A 316 -18.29 -6.06 -2.05
C ALA A 316 -17.61 -6.88 -3.17
N PRO A 317 -17.51 -8.21 -3.05
CA PRO A 317 -16.90 -9.03 -4.08
C PRO A 317 -17.76 -9.01 -5.35
N HIS A 318 -17.12 -8.82 -6.51
CA HIS A 318 -17.79 -8.85 -7.81
C HIS A 318 -16.86 -9.41 -8.89
N GLU A 319 -17.39 -10.22 -9.80
CA GLU A 319 -16.59 -10.85 -10.87
C GLU A 319 -15.99 -9.82 -11.85
N ASN A 320 -16.75 -8.78 -12.23
CA ASN A 320 -16.20 -7.68 -13.02
C ASN A 320 -15.04 -6.97 -12.31
N ALA A 321 -15.10 -6.77 -10.98
CA ALA A 321 -14.00 -6.16 -10.22
C ALA A 321 -12.74 -7.03 -10.31
N LYS A 322 -12.86 -8.35 -10.09
CA LYS A 322 -11.75 -9.30 -10.25
C LYS A 322 -11.14 -9.25 -11.66
N LYS A 323 -11.98 -9.21 -12.70
CA LYS A 323 -11.54 -9.11 -14.09
C LYS A 323 -10.87 -7.76 -14.37
N ASN A 324 -11.37 -6.66 -13.83
CA ASN A 324 -10.76 -5.34 -13.95
C ASN A 324 -9.38 -5.31 -13.32
N VAL A 325 -9.24 -5.82 -12.09
CA VAL A 325 -7.93 -5.91 -11.41
C VAL A 325 -6.94 -6.69 -12.27
N SER A 326 -7.32 -7.88 -12.78
CA SER A 326 -6.46 -8.65 -13.68
C SER A 326 -6.14 -7.88 -14.97
N THR A 327 -7.11 -7.19 -15.56
CA THR A 327 -6.91 -6.38 -16.78
C THR A 327 -5.88 -5.27 -16.56
N TRP A 328 -5.98 -4.54 -15.44
CA TRP A 328 -5.01 -3.51 -15.07
C TRP A 328 -3.61 -4.07 -14.88
N MET A 329 -3.47 -5.18 -14.15
CA MET A 329 -2.15 -5.78 -13.89
C MET A 329 -1.44 -6.23 -15.18
N ASN A 330 -2.22 -6.61 -16.19
CA ASN A 330 -1.73 -7.30 -17.39
C ASN A 330 -1.59 -6.39 -18.60
N SER A 331 -2.13 -5.19 -18.51
CA SER A 331 -2.02 -4.21 -19.58
C SER A 331 -0.66 -3.50 -19.52
N PRO A 332 0.01 -3.30 -20.67
CA PRO A 332 1.25 -2.53 -20.73
C PRO A 332 1.04 -1.06 -20.32
N TYR A 333 -0.05 -0.43 -20.72
CA TYR A 333 -0.36 0.95 -20.36
C TYR A 333 -1.83 1.10 -19.96
N ILE A 334 -2.17 2.17 -19.23
CA ILE A 334 -3.56 2.44 -18.85
C ILE A 334 -4.46 2.58 -20.09
N ALA A 335 -3.92 3.13 -21.18
CA ALA A 335 -4.63 3.30 -22.44
C ALA A 335 -5.07 1.96 -23.08
N ASP A 336 -4.34 0.88 -22.84
CA ASP A 336 -4.69 -0.47 -23.33
C ASP A 336 -5.74 -1.15 -22.44
N ALA A 337 -5.70 -0.84 -21.15
CA ALA A 337 -6.59 -1.39 -20.14
C ALA A 337 -7.99 -0.77 -20.21
N VAL A 338 -8.07 0.56 -20.25
CA VAL A 338 -9.33 1.33 -20.13
C VAL A 338 -10.46 0.81 -21.02
N PRO A 339 -10.26 0.50 -22.31
CA PRO A 339 -11.34 -0.02 -23.17
C PRO A 339 -11.90 -1.37 -22.75
N GLN A 340 -11.17 -2.13 -21.92
CA GLN A 340 -11.52 -3.47 -21.47
C GLN A 340 -12.11 -3.49 -20.05
N ILE A 341 -12.07 -2.35 -19.34
CA ILE A 341 -12.59 -2.21 -17.99
C ILE A 341 -14.12 -2.29 -18.02
N LEU A 342 -14.65 -3.15 -17.15
CA LEU A 342 -16.06 -3.42 -17.03
C LEU A 342 -16.67 -2.58 -15.92
N HIS A 343 -17.85 -2.03 -16.17
CA HIS A 343 -18.66 -1.42 -15.12
C HIS A 343 -18.98 -2.43 -14.02
N VAL A 344 -18.76 -2.05 -12.76
CA VAL A 344 -19.09 -2.85 -11.59
C VAL A 344 -20.42 -2.36 -11.01
N PRO A 345 -21.51 -3.14 -11.13
CA PRO A 345 -22.83 -2.72 -10.67
C PRO A 345 -22.91 -2.68 -9.15
N GLY A 346 -23.76 -1.78 -8.64
CA GLY A 346 -24.04 -1.67 -7.21
C GLY A 346 -23.05 -0.77 -6.47
N LYS A 347 -23.11 -0.80 -5.14
CA LYS A 347 -22.18 -0.06 -4.28
C LYS A 347 -20.90 -0.88 -4.09
N ARG A 348 -19.75 -0.21 -4.17
CA ARG A 348 -18.43 -0.82 -3.95
C ARG A 348 -18.23 -1.28 -2.50
N LEU A 349 -18.79 -0.53 -1.54
CA LEU A 349 -18.68 -0.81 -0.12
C LEU A 349 -19.77 -1.77 0.36
N THR A 350 -19.42 -2.68 1.27
CA THR A 350 -20.37 -3.63 1.87
C THR A 350 -21.43 -2.91 2.70
N GLU A 351 -22.61 -3.54 2.81
CA GLU A 351 -23.72 -2.97 3.59
C GLU A 351 -23.43 -2.88 5.09
N LYS A 352 -22.63 -3.82 5.62
CA LYS A 352 -22.14 -3.79 7.01
C LYS A 352 -21.30 -2.54 7.25
N PHE A 353 -20.34 -2.31 6.36
CA PHE A 353 -19.45 -1.15 6.41
C PHE A 353 -20.21 0.17 6.31
N ARG A 354 -21.09 0.25 5.31
CA ARG A 354 -21.89 1.45 5.06
C ARG A 354 -22.76 1.83 6.27
N ARG A 355 -23.40 0.86 6.92
CA ARG A 355 -24.23 1.10 8.12
C ARG A 355 -23.41 1.58 9.31
N GLN A 356 -22.25 0.98 9.58
CA GLN A 356 -21.35 1.45 10.65
C GLN A 356 -20.88 2.89 10.42
N HIS A 357 -20.57 3.26 9.17
CA HIS A 357 -20.19 4.63 8.81
C HIS A 357 -21.32 5.66 8.98
N TYR A 358 -22.57 5.31 8.62
CA TYR A 358 -23.72 6.20 8.82
C TYR A 358 -24.09 6.36 10.31
N SER A 359 -23.91 5.32 11.13
CA SER A 359 -24.14 5.40 12.58
C SER A 359 -23.11 6.27 13.31
N ALA A 360 -21.92 6.48 12.73
CA ALA A 360 -20.89 7.40 13.24
C ALA A 360 -21.14 8.88 12.85
N GLY A 361 -22.35 9.22 12.39
CA GLY A 361 -22.73 10.57 11.97
C GLY A 361 -22.79 11.60 13.11
N THR A 362 -22.21 12.78 12.86
CA THR A 362 -22.35 14.05 13.63
C THR A 362 -21.79 14.08 15.05
N GLY A 363 -20.46 14.04 15.22
CA GLY A 363 -19.84 14.43 16.49
C GLY A 363 -18.37 14.08 16.65
N TYR A 364 -17.47 14.64 15.82
CA TYR A 364 -16.03 14.38 15.98
C TYR A 364 -15.39 15.38 16.95
N GLY A 365 -15.43 15.02 18.24
CA GLY A 365 -14.56 15.59 19.25
C GLY A 365 -13.18 14.94 19.18
N TYR A 366 -12.12 15.75 19.30
CA TYR A 366 -10.73 15.32 19.39
C TYR A 366 -10.56 14.21 20.46
N GLY A 367 -10.44 12.96 20.03
CA GLY A 367 -10.33 11.78 20.89
C GLY A 367 -8.87 11.33 21.07
N ARG A 368 -8.39 11.38 22.30
CA ARG A 368 -7.06 10.88 22.72
C ARG A 368 -6.95 9.36 22.53
N LEU A 369 -5.73 8.89 22.24
CA LEU A 369 -5.30 7.50 22.42
C LEU A 369 -5.70 6.96 23.82
N PRO A 370 -5.96 5.65 23.95
CA PRO A 370 -6.28 5.03 25.24
C PRO A 370 -5.15 5.26 26.27
N PRO A 371 -5.49 5.41 27.57
CA PRO A 371 -4.51 5.76 28.59
C PRO A 371 -3.48 4.65 28.78
N ARG A 372 -2.21 5.06 28.73
CA ARG A 372 -1.02 4.26 29.03
C ARG A 372 -1.14 3.64 30.43
N LYS A 373 -1.12 2.31 30.54
CA LYS A 373 -0.97 1.63 31.85
C LYS A 373 0.42 1.99 32.43
N PRO A 374 0.51 2.57 33.63
CA PRO A 374 1.79 2.92 34.22
C PRO A 374 2.53 1.66 34.69
N VAL A 375 3.77 1.51 34.23
CA VAL A 375 4.74 0.56 34.78
C VAL A 375 5.21 1.10 36.15
N PRO A 376 5.26 0.31 37.23
CA PRO A 376 5.73 0.79 38.53
C PRO A 376 7.22 1.12 38.48
N VAL A 377 7.59 2.36 38.78
CA VAL A 377 8.98 2.78 39.06
C VAL A 377 9.24 2.56 40.55
N PRO A 378 10.35 1.94 40.96
CA PRO A 378 10.67 1.76 42.37
C PRO A 378 11.00 3.10 43.04
N THR A 379 10.37 3.34 44.18
CA THR A 379 10.54 4.55 45.00
C THR A 379 11.92 4.59 45.66
N ILE A 380 12.66 5.66 45.37
CA ILE A 380 13.85 6.08 46.11
C ILE A 380 13.40 6.56 47.48
N LYS A 381 13.87 5.91 48.56
CA LYS A 381 13.75 6.42 49.93
C LYS A 381 14.89 7.39 50.20
N SER A 382 14.53 8.49 50.86
CA SER A 382 15.42 9.56 51.31
C SER A 382 16.42 9.09 52.38
N GLU A 383 17.61 9.69 52.32
CA GLU A 383 18.76 9.54 53.20
C GLU A 383 18.42 9.79 54.69
N LYS A 384 18.75 8.82 55.55
CA LYS A 384 19.42 9.04 56.84
C LYS A 384 20.30 7.84 57.14
N ASP A 385 21.46 8.16 57.71
CA ASP A 385 22.50 7.31 58.28
C ASP A 385 23.61 6.88 57.30
N ILE A 386 24.66 7.71 57.35
CA ILE A 386 26.01 7.51 56.82
C ILE A 386 26.75 6.57 57.77
N GLU A 387 27.28 5.45 57.27
CA GLU A 387 28.43 4.79 57.88
C GLU A 387 29.41 4.28 56.80
N VAL A 388 30.70 4.50 57.07
CA VAL A 388 31.86 4.41 56.16
C VAL A 388 32.32 2.95 55.98
N PRO A 389 32.85 2.54 54.80
CA PRO A 389 33.23 1.14 54.55
C PRO A 389 34.69 0.82 54.96
N PRO A 390 35.02 -0.44 55.25
CA PRO A 390 36.38 -0.94 55.07
C PRO A 390 36.51 -1.87 53.85
N THR A 391 37.63 -1.71 53.14
CA THR A 391 38.11 -2.47 51.98
C THR A 391 38.73 -3.84 52.41
N PRO A 392 39.19 -4.73 51.48
CA PRO A 392 38.59 -6.04 51.23
C PRO A 392 39.47 -7.24 51.68
N ALA A 393 38.88 -8.43 51.82
CA ALA A 393 39.62 -9.69 51.98
C ALA A 393 39.03 -10.82 51.13
N SER A 394 39.88 -11.31 50.22
CA SER A 394 40.12 -12.69 49.76
C SER A 394 38.99 -13.74 49.64
N MET A 395 38.90 -14.27 48.41
CA MET A 395 38.72 -15.67 47.99
C MET A 395 37.78 -16.60 48.79
N GLU A 396 36.71 -17.06 48.14
CA GLU A 396 36.57 -18.48 47.79
C GLU A 396 35.43 -18.76 46.81
N SER A 397 35.55 -19.91 46.16
CA SER A 397 34.85 -20.40 44.98
C SER A 397 33.34 -20.63 45.14
N SER A 398 32.56 -20.19 44.15
CA SER A 398 31.40 -20.96 43.66
C SER A 398 31.03 -20.53 42.24
N LYS A 399 30.85 -21.52 41.35
CA LYS A 399 30.35 -21.34 39.98
C LYS A 399 28.93 -20.75 40.02
N PRO A 400 28.55 -19.96 39.00
CA PRO A 400 27.32 -20.31 38.32
C PRO A 400 27.40 -20.25 36.79
N THR A 401 26.65 -21.20 36.26
CA THR A 401 26.20 -21.47 34.89
C THR A 401 25.71 -20.24 34.12
N SER A 402 26.23 -20.11 32.90
CA SER A 402 25.72 -19.26 31.82
C SER A 402 24.44 -19.83 31.19
N PRO A 403 23.36 -19.06 30.98
CA PRO A 403 22.33 -19.41 30.01
C PRO A 403 22.73 -18.86 28.64
N ALA A 404 23.52 -19.63 27.90
CA ALA A 404 23.69 -19.39 26.47
C ALA A 404 22.37 -19.76 25.77
N SER A 405 21.74 -18.79 25.11
CA SER A 405 20.64 -19.05 24.18
C SER A 405 21.14 -20.01 23.09
N PRO A 406 20.34 -21.01 22.67
CA PRO A 406 20.80 -21.94 21.65
C PRO A 406 20.98 -21.21 20.31
N ALA A 407 22.16 -21.37 19.71
CA ALA A 407 22.40 -20.95 18.34
C ALA A 407 21.44 -21.70 17.41
N ARG A 408 20.56 -20.98 16.71
CA ARG A 408 19.75 -21.55 15.62
C ARG A 408 20.71 -22.07 14.56
N LYS A 409 20.72 -23.39 14.37
CA LYS A 409 21.48 -24.05 13.31
C LYS A 409 20.94 -23.57 11.96
N ILE A 410 21.81 -22.95 11.17
CA ILE A 410 21.67 -22.89 9.73
C ILE A 410 21.95 -24.33 9.26
N ILE A 411 20.88 -25.06 8.91
CA ILE A 411 21.02 -26.30 8.14
C ILE A 411 20.83 -25.88 6.69
N SER A 412 21.95 -25.63 6.02
CA SER A 412 22.05 -25.53 4.57
C SER A 412 21.94 -26.94 3.98
N ASP A 413 20.73 -27.48 3.87
CA ASP A 413 20.47 -28.69 3.09
C ASP A 413 19.23 -28.47 2.21
N PHE A 414 19.37 -27.59 1.22
CA PHE A 414 18.58 -27.68 0.00
C PHE A 414 19.10 -28.90 -0.76
N LYS A 415 18.46 -30.06 -0.59
CA LYS A 415 18.91 -31.30 -1.23
C LYS A 415 18.86 -31.10 -2.76
N ALA A 416 20.00 -31.28 -3.42
CA ALA A 416 20.12 -31.26 -4.87
C ALA A 416 19.15 -32.29 -5.48
N PHE A 417 18.17 -31.82 -6.24
CA PHE A 417 17.30 -32.70 -7.02
C PHE A 417 18.06 -33.17 -8.26
N GLY A 418 18.01 -34.48 -8.50
CA GLY A 418 18.83 -35.21 -9.46
C GLY A 418 18.81 -34.61 -10.87
N ALA A 419 20.00 -34.48 -11.44
CA ALA A 419 20.23 -33.99 -12.78
C ALA A 419 19.71 -34.98 -13.83
N THR A 420 18.97 -34.46 -14.80
CA THR A 420 19.08 -34.87 -16.20
C THR A 420 19.26 -33.60 -17.04
N SER A 421 20.44 -33.47 -17.65
CA SER A 421 20.75 -32.38 -18.59
C SER A 421 19.93 -32.54 -19.88
N PRO A 422 19.61 -31.41 -20.54
CA PRO A 422 19.94 -31.34 -21.97
C PRO A 422 20.57 -30.01 -22.40
N ASP A 423 21.05 -30.05 -23.63
CA ASP A 423 22.02 -29.21 -24.31
C ASP A 423 21.77 -27.70 -24.40
N LYS A 424 22.89 -26.99 -24.57
CA LYS A 424 22.98 -25.61 -25.06
C LYS A 424 22.49 -25.51 -26.50
N SER A 425 21.49 -24.66 -26.75
CA SER A 425 21.34 -23.94 -28.02
C SER A 425 20.57 -22.64 -27.83
N ALA A 426 20.76 -21.73 -28.79
CA ALA A 426 20.74 -20.28 -28.66
C ALA A 426 19.37 -19.58 -28.58
N GLY A 427 19.35 -18.44 -27.85
CA GLY A 427 18.83 -17.15 -28.32
C GLY A 427 17.32 -16.92 -28.38
N SER A 428 16.76 -16.31 -27.33
CA SER A 428 15.81 -15.16 -27.34
C SER A 428 15.27 -14.92 -25.92
N PRO A 429 15.04 -13.67 -25.46
CA PRO A 429 14.55 -13.41 -24.11
C PRO A 429 13.04 -13.63 -24.07
N LEU A 430 12.59 -14.81 -23.62
CA LEU A 430 11.22 -14.99 -23.17
C LEU A 430 11.15 -14.49 -21.72
N SER A 431 10.66 -13.27 -21.57
CA SER A 431 10.46 -12.63 -20.27
C SER A 431 9.01 -12.78 -19.82
N VAL A 432 8.83 -12.89 -18.50
CA VAL A 432 7.57 -12.76 -17.73
C VAL A 432 6.70 -11.55 -18.11
N PHE A 433 7.20 -10.60 -18.90
CA PHE A 433 6.45 -9.41 -19.33
C PHE A 433 5.15 -9.69 -20.13
N GLY A 434 4.82 -10.94 -20.47
CA GLY A 434 3.62 -11.32 -21.21
C GLY A 434 2.63 -12.26 -20.50
N ALA A 435 2.90 -12.71 -19.27
CA ALA A 435 1.99 -13.63 -18.57
C ALA A 435 0.95 -12.84 -17.73
N PRO A 436 -0.36 -13.10 -17.88
CA PRO A 436 -1.37 -12.40 -17.12
C PRO A 436 -1.29 -12.75 -15.62
N MET A 437 -1.16 -11.76 -14.76
CA MET A 437 -1.25 -11.73 -13.30
C MET A 437 -2.71 -11.84 -12.79
N LEU A 438 -2.84 -12.47 -11.61
CA LEU A 438 -4.10 -12.65 -10.88
C LEU A 438 -4.19 -11.69 -9.68
N PRO A 439 -5.39 -11.27 -9.27
CA PRO A 439 -5.57 -10.54 -8.02
C PRO A 439 -5.22 -11.42 -6.80
N THR A 440 -4.32 -10.97 -5.94
CA THR A 440 -3.97 -11.63 -4.65
C THR A 440 -4.54 -10.82 -3.46
N GLY A 441 -5.80 -10.43 -3.55
CA GLY A 441 -6.45 -9.65 -2.49
C GLY A 441 -7.03 -10.54 -1.38
N PRO A 442 -7.14 -10.04 -0.14
CA PRO A 442 -7.95 -10.69 0.89
C PRO A 442 -9.39 -10.86 0.36
N GLY A 443 -9.84 -12.10 0.21
CA GLY A 443 -11.17 -12.44 -0.36
C GLY A 443 -11.17 -12.99 -1.80
N GLY A 444 -10.01 -13.21 -2.42
CA GLY A 444 -9.90 -13.68 -3.81
C GLY A 444 -9.78 -15.21 -4.04
N GLY A 445 -10.13 -16.06 -3.07
CA GLY A 445 -9.99 -17.52 -3.20
C GLY A 445 -11.19 -18.19 -3.92
N MET A 446 -10.97 -18.73 -5.12
CA MET A 446 -11.84 -19.77 -5.69
C MET A 446 -11.72 -21.04 -4.83
N PHE A 447 -12.54 -21.15 -3.78
CA PHE A 447 -13.13 -22.38 -3.24
C PHE A 447 -13.85 -21.98 -1.95
N GLY A 448 -15.16 -21.76 -2.04
CA GLY A 448 -16.01 -21.74 -0.86
C GLY A 448 -15.97 -23.10 -0.16
N THR A 449 -15.84 -23.07 1.16
CA THR A 449 -16.45 -24.06 2.07
C THR A 449 -16.34 -25.54 1.65
N ALA A 450 -15.16 -26.15 1.76
CA ALA A 450 -15.05 -27.61 1.84
C ALA A 450 -13.70 -28.03 2.45
N GLY A 451 -13.60 -27.97 3.77
CA GLY A 451 -12.39 -28.39 4.50
C GLY A 451 -12.59 -28.52 6.00
N LYS A 452 -13.77 -28.95 6.46
CA LYS A 452 -13.95 -29.37 7.86
C LYS A 452 -13.59 -30.85 7.98
N THR A 453 -12.42 -31.15 8.55
CA THR A 453 -12.15 -32.47 9.11
C THR A 453 -12.95 -32.65 10.41
N PRO A 454 -13.61 -33.80 10.63
CA PRO A 454 -14.52 -33.99 11.77
C PRO A 454 -13.75 -34.36 13.04
N LEU A 455 -13.94 -33.59 14.11
CA LEU A 455 -13.61 -34.01 15.47
C LEU A 455 -14.81 -34.71 16.09
N VAL A 456 -14.53 -35.91 16.58
CA VAL A 456 -15.43 -36.88 17.22
C VAL A 456 -16.07 -36.28 18.47
N ASN A 457 -17.40 -36.29 18.53
CA ASN A 457 -18.16 -35.94 19.73
C ASN A 457 -18.65 -37.23 20.42
N GLY A 458 -18.10 -37.53 21.60
CA GLY A 458 -18.65 -38.48 22.56
C GLY A 458 -19.38 -37.71 23.65
N GLY A 459 -20.70 -37.90 23.74
CA GLY A 459 -21.58 -37.06 24.55
C GLY A 459 -21.62 -37.38 26.04
N MET A 460 -22.39 -36.56 26.78
CA MET A 460 -23.41 -36.98 27.75
C MET A 460 -24.18 -35.74 28.26
N ARG A 461 -25.49 -35.94 28.48
CA ARG A 461 -26.51 -34.98 28.92
C ARG A 461 -26.30 -34.43 30.34
N GLY A 462 -26.77 -33.20 30.58
CA GLY A 462 -27.07 -32.67 31.92
C GLY A 462 -27.72 -31.28 31.87
N ASN A 463 -29.03 -31.25 32.00
CA ASN A 463 -29.92 -30.09 32.09
C ASN A 463 -29.75 -29.39 33.45
N PHE A 464 -29.68 -28.05 33.50
CA PHE A 464 -30.42 -27.11 34.36
C PHE A 464 -29.86 -25.69 34.16
N GLY A 465 -30.76 -24.74 33.91
CA GLY A 465 -30.42 -23.36 33.59
C GLY A 465 -29.98 -22.53 34.78
N ASP A 466 -29.26 -21.48 34.47
CA ASP A 466 -29.33 -20.19 35.13
C ASP A 466 -28.95 -19.13 34.09
N ASP A 467 -29.58 -17.98 34.23
CA ASP A 467 -29.37 -16.76 33.46
C ASP A 467 -27.87 -16.38 33.47
N ASP A 468 -27.28 -16.28 32.29
CA ASP A 468 -26.14 -15.40 32.05
C ASP A 468 -26.37 -14.77 30.67
N ASP A 469 -26.62 -13.46 30.72
CA ASP A 469 -26.53 -12.55 29.58
C ASP A 469 -25.08 -12.62 29.04
N ASP A 470 -24.81 -13.58 28.16
CA ASP A 470 -23.66 -13.49 27.26
C ASP A 470 -24.03 -12.43 26.21
N ASP A 471 -23.83 -11.17 26.60
CA ASP A 471 -23.41 -10.14 25.65
C ASP A 471 -22.15 -10.68 24.96
N GLU A 472 -22.34 -11.39 23.83
CA GLU A 472 -21.30 -11.53 22.82
C GLU A 472 -20.97 -10.12 22.35
N ASP A 473 -20.06 -9.47 23.09
CA ASP A 473 -19.31 -8.30 22.67
C ASP A 473 -18.57 -8.70 21.38
N ASP A 474 -19.27 -8.56 20.26
CA ASP A 474 -18.80 -8.74 18.89
C ASP A 474 -17.91 -7.53 18.50
N ASP A 475 -16.96 -7.21 19.39
CA ASP A 475 -15.93 -6.18 19.27
C ASP A 475 -14.78 -6.64 18.35
N GLU A 476 -15.15 -7.37 17.29
CA GLU A 476 -14.27 -7.90 16.25
C GLU A 476 -14.07 -6.90 15.09
N SER A 477 -14.24 -5.58 15.35
CA SER A 477 -14.22 -4.54 14.31
C SER A 477 -12.95 -3.70 14.21
N GLY A 478 -11.91 -4.03 14.99
CA GLY A 478 -10.65 -3.27 15.00
C GLY A 478 -9.54 -3.91 14.16
N THR A 479 -8.81 -3.10 13.39
CA THR A 479 -7.51 -3.48 12.78
C THR A 479 -6.56 -3.94 13.89
N ARG A 480 -6.35 -5.25 14.02
CA ARG A 480 -5.46 -5.85 15.03
C ARG A 480 -4.27 -6.49 14.34
N LEU A 481 -3.07 -6.13 14.81
CA LEU A 481 -1.84 -6.83 14.47
C LEU A 481 -1.79 -8.13 15.26
N LYS A 482 -1.81 -9.28 14.58
CA LYS A 482 -1.61 -10.59 15.20
C LYS A 482 -0.39 -11.28 14.60
N ARG A 483 0.24 -12.16 15.37
CA ARG A 483 1.24 -13.09 14.84
C ARG A 483 0.55 -14.43 14.68
N ASP A 484 0.40 -14.85 13.44
CA ASP A 484 -0.25 -16.09 13.08
C ASP A 484 0.64 -16.87 12.10
N ASN A 485 0.27 -18.13 11.86
CA ASN A 485 0.91 -18.92 10.81
C ASN A 485 0.79 -18.21 9.47
N ILE A 486 1.83 -18.29 8.65
CA ILE A 486 1.83 -17.63 7.34
C ILE A 486 0.59 -18.02 6.53
N SER A 487 -0.07 -17.05 5.91
CA SER A 487 -1.24 -17.29 5.09
C SER A 487 -0.87 -17.73 3.66
N LEU A 488 -1.81 -18.34 2.94
CA LEU A 488 -1.61 -18.66 1.52
C LEU A 488 -1.43 -17.39 0.69
N ASP A 489 -2.12 -16.31 1.06
CA ASP A 489 -1.98 -15.02 0.39
C ASP A 489 -0.55 -14.45 0.53
N GLN A 490 0.01 -14.52 1.74
CA GLN A 490 1.40 -14.12 1.98
C GLN A 490 2.39 -14.99 1.18
N ALA A 491 2.13 -16.30 1.07
CA ALA A 491 2.94 -17.18 0.22
C ALA A 491 2.84 -16.82 -1.28
N ARG A 492 1.66 -16.46 -1.79
CA ARG A 492 1.49 -15.95 -3.16
C ARG A 492 2.26 -14.66 -3.40
N ARG A 493 2.22 -13.74 -2.44
CA ARG A 493 2.98 -12.48 -2.47
C ARG A 493 4.50 -12.73 -2.50
N ILE A 494 5.00 -13.68 -1.71
CA ILE A 494 6.42 -14.12 -1.79
C ILE A 494 6.74 -14.66 -3.18
N ALA A 495 5.93 -15.59 -3.69
CA ALA A 495 6.17 -16.21 -4.98
C ALA A 495 6.18 -15.19 -6.13
N THR A 496 5.24 -14.24 -6.09
CA THR A 496 5.14 -13.15 -7.06
C THR A 496 6.36 -12.23 -7.01
N GLN A 497 6.73 -11.73 -5.82
CA GLN A 497 7.91 -10.87 -5.68
C GLN A 497 9.22 -11.59 -6.04
N ALA A 498 9.33 -12.89 -5.72
CA ALA A 498 10.49 -13.69 -6.06
C ALA A 498 10.74 -13.71 -7.57
N VAL A 499 9.69 -13.87 -8.39
CA VAL A 499 9.79 -13.82 -9.85
C VAL A 499 10.22 -12.45 -10.34
N PHE A 500 9.58 -11.37 -9.84
CA PHE A 500 9.93 -10.00 -10.23
C PHE A 500 11.40 -9.66 -9.93
N ARG A 501 11.92 -10.10 -8.78
CA ARG A 501 13.31 -9.88 -8.38
C ARG A 501 14.29 -10.78 -9.13
N ALA A 502 13.90 -12.01 -9.48
CA ALA A 502 14.73 -12.93 -10.24
C ALA A 502 14.95 -12.50 -11.69
N GLY A 503 14.02 -11.73 -12.27
CA GLY A 503 14.18 -11.09 -13.59
C GLY A 503 15.33 -10.08 -13.67
N ARG A 504 15.98 -9.79 -12.54
CA ARG A 504 17.10 -8.85 -12.40
C ARG A 504 18.48 -9.51 -12.41
N PHE A 505 18.55 -10.85 -12.27
CA PHE A 505 19.80 -11.60 -12.15
C PHE A 505 20.20 -12.30 -13.44
#